data_AF-A0A8H3MCD8-F1
#
_entry.id   AF-A0A8H3MCD8-F1
#
_cell.length_a   1.000
_cell.length_b   1.000
_cell.length_c   1.000
_cell.angle_alpha   90.00
_cell.angle_beta   90.00
_cell.angle_gamma   90.00
#
_symmetry.space_group_name_H-M   'P 1'
#
loop_
_entity.id
_entity.type
_entity.pdbx_description
1 polymer ?
#
loop_
_entity_poly.entity_id
_entity_poly.type
_entity_poly.pdbx_seq_one_letter_code
_entity_poly.pdbx_strand_id
1 'polypeptide(L)'
;MRGIIEGLLIRSIEFYGYNRSLSNEQLLKEAWIRPLNICLEPNISRDQEVILALSKENTYLELELAKLRNRFEVKQLSDIISPNEYYDFPRLSQELKRLKIQDLTIQIPLKKQEREQLTNTLKNNLNNSGKYLLDKLLKKQNKLLLNNEINSNKLEEIKTALGEDLEDDSERLTEILDKNKEIFNLEKHLEKCNRSLLNIEEQGRDCNKEIISEAVGSNYPFLSIKPSQIINLSCVSYYFTE
;
A
#
# COMPACT_ATOMS: atom_id res chain seq x y z
N MET A 1 -71.40 -49.57 9.87
CA MET A 1 -70.14 -49.29 9.15
C MET A 1 -69.18 -50.49 9.10
N ARG A 2 -69.02 -51.26 10.19
CA ARG A 2 -68.08 -52.39 10.25
C ARG A 2 -68.27 -53.46 9.15
N GLY A 3 -69.50 -53.93 8.93
CA GLY A 3 -69.78 -54.95 7.91
C GLY A 3 -69.57 -54.50 6.45
N ILE A 4 -69.63 -53.20 6.17
CA ILE A 4 -69.37 -52.65 4.82
C ILE A 4 -67.86 -52.69 4.53
N ILE A 5 -67.05 -52.35 5.54
CA ILE A 5 -65.58 -52.35 5.44
C ILE A 5 -65.05 -53.79 5.32
N GLU A 6 -65.58 -54.72 6.12
CA GLU A 6 -65.21 -56.14 6.06
C GLU A 6 -65.58 -56.77 4.70
N GLY A 7 -66.74 -56.42 4.14
CA GLY A 7 -67.16 -56.87 2.81
C GLY A 7 -66.27 -56.34 1.66
N LEU A 8 -65.76 -55.12 1.77
CA LEU A 8 -64.83 -54.55 0.79
C LEU A 8 -63.43 -55.20 0.87
N LEU A 9 -62.96 -55.48 2.08
CA LEU A 9 -61.69 -56.18 2.32
C LEU A 9 -61.71 -57.60 1.74
N ILE A 10 -62.77 -58.37 2.00
CA ILE A 10 -62.90 -59.73 1.46
C ILE A 10 -62.92 -59.71 -0.07
N ARG A 11 -63.71 -58.82 -0.69
CA ARG A 11 -63.75 -58.67 -2.16
C ARG A 11 -62.41 -58.28 -2.77
N SER A 12 -61.64 -57.41 -2.11
CA SER A 12 -60.32 -57.05 -2.62
C SER A 12 -59.36 -58.24 -2.63
N ILE A 13 -59.43 -59.14 -1.64
CA ILE A 13 -58.53 -60.30 -1.56
C ILE A 13 -58.90 -61.37 -2.59
N GLU A 14 -60.20 -61.58 -2.84
CA GLU A 14 -60.68 -62.48 -3.91
C GLU A 14 -60.28 -61.99 -5.31
N PHE A 15 -60.29 -60.66 -5.55
CA PHE A 15 -59.98 -60.07 -6.85
C PHE A 15 -58.52 -60.30 -7.28
N TYR A 16 -57.58 -60.40 -6.33
CA TYR A 16 -56.16 -60.67 -6.60
C TYR A 16 -55.81 -62.16 -6.72
N GLY A 17 -56.80 -63.05 -6.87
CA GLY A 17 -56.58 -64.45 -7.23
C GLY A 17 -56.10 -65.35 -6.09
N TYR A 18 -56.39 -65.00 -4.84
CA TYR A 18 -56.03 -65.82 -3.68
C TYR A 18 -56.98 -67.01 -3.49
N ASN A 19 -56.42 -68.13 -3.00
CA ASN A 19 -57.04 -69.45 -2.83
C ASN A 19 -58.50 -69.40 -2.34
N ARG A 20 -59.42 -69.96 -3.16
CA ARG A 20 -60.88 -70.05 -2.88
C ARG A 20 -61.28 -71.04 -1.75
N SER A 21 -60.33 -71.50 -0.93
CA SER A 21 -60.55 -72.53 0.09
C SER A 21 -60.55 -72.00 1.53
N LEU A 22 -60.39 -70.69 1.74
CA LEU A 22 -60.39 -70.07 3.07
C LEU A 22 -61.77 -69.49 3.43
N SER A 23 -62.16 -69.59 4.70
CA SER A 23 -63.39 -68.97 5.22
C SER A 23 -63.23 -67.45 5.41
N ASN A 24 -64.34 -66.72 5.43
CA ASN A 24 -64.36 -65.25 5.60
C ASN A 24 -63.64 -64.78 6.88
N GLU A 25 -63.71 -65.54 7.97
CA GLU A 25 -63.00 -65.20 9.21
C GLU A 25 -61.48 -65.38 9.09
N GLN A 26 -61.02 -66.36 8.31
CA GLN A 26 -59.60 -66.57 8.04
C GLN A 26 -59.04 -65.50 7.10
N LEU A 27 -59.82 -65.10 6.09
CA LEU A 27 -59.47 -63.99 5.20
C LEU A 27 -59.34 -62.67 5.96
N LEU A 28 -60.26 -62.40 6.90
CA LEU A 28 -60.17 -61.23 7.77
C LEU A 28 -58.93 -61.29 8.67
N LYS A 29 -58.58 -62.44 9.25
CA LYS A 29 -57.35 -62.58 10.06
C LYS A 29 -56.08 -62.31 9.22
N GLU A 30 -55.96 -62.88 8.02
CA GLU A 30 -54.85 -62.60 7.10
C GLU A 30 -54.77 -61.11 6.73
N ALA A 31 -55.93 -60.50 6.47
CA ALA A 31 -56.02 -59.09 6.09
C ALA A 31 -55.60 -58.13 7.20
N TRP A 32 -55.77 -58.51 8.46
CA TRP A 32 -55.34 -57.72 9.63
C TRP A 32 -53.87 -57.93 10.00
N ILE A 33 -53.26 -59.08 9.65
CA ILE A 33 -51.86 -59.39 9.97
C ILE A 33 -50.89 -58.71 8.98
N ARG A 34 -51.23 -58.58 7.70
CA ARG A 34 -50.31 -58.01 6.69
C ARG A 34 -49.99 -56.52 6.83
N PRO A 35 -50.92 -55.61 7.21
CA PRO A 35 -50.61 -54.19 7.37
C PRO A 35 -49.52 -53.94 8.42
N LEU A 36 -49.42 -54.80 9.44
CA LEU A 36 -48.40 -54.72 10.48
C LEU A 36 -46.99 -55.12 10.00
N ASN A 37 -46.88 -55.92 8.94
CA ASN A 37 -45.58 -56.31 8.35
C ASN A 37 -45.10 -55.35 7.24
N ILE A 38 -45.94 -54.44 6.74
CA ILE A 38 -45.54 -53.47 5.70
C ILE A 38 -45.01 -52.17 6.31
N CYS A 39 -45.24 -51.93 7.61
CA CYS A 39 -44.83 -50.70 8.31
C CYS A 39 -43.64 -50.86 9.28
N LEU A 40 -42.96 -52.00 9.31
CA LEU A 40 -41.81 -52.26 10.18
C LEU A 40 -40.64 -52.92 9.45
N GLU A 41 -40.28 -52.45 8.25
CA GLU A 41 -38.87 -52.44 7.88
C GLU A 41 -38.31 -51.05 8.20
N PRO A 42 -37.62 -50.85 9.33
CA PRO A 42 -36.81 -49.65 9.45
C PRO A 42 -35.79 -49.69 8.31
N ASN A 43 -35.72 -48.63 7.51
CA ASN A 43 -34.81 -48.48 6.37
C ASN A 43 -33.37 -48.25 6.89
N ILE A 44 -32.94 -49.05 7.87
CA ILE A 44 -31.71 -48.93 8.63
C ILE A 44 -30.51 -48.79 7.69
N SER A 45 -30.52 -49.48 6.55
CA SER A 45 -29.45 -49.38 5.55
C SER A 45 -29.36 -47.98 4.91
N ARG A 46 -30.48 -47.38 4.52
CA ARG A 46 -30.49 -46.03 3.91
C ARG A 46 -30.19 -44.93 4.91
N ASP A 47 -30.75 -45.04 6.12
CA ASP A 47 -30.48 -44.08 7.18
C ASP A 47 -29.02 -44.16 7.66
N GLN A 48 -28.44 -45.36 7.73
CA GLN A 48 -27.01 -45.53 8.02
C GLN A 48 -26.11 -44.98 6.91
N GLU A 49 -26.47 -45.12 5.64
CA GLU A 49 -25.74 -44.53 4.52
C GLU A 49 -25.77 -42.99 4.55
N VAL A 50 -26.92 -42.39 4.87
CA VAL A 50 -27.07 -40.94 5.03
C VAL A 50 -26.25 -40.45 6.22
N ILE A 51 -26.30 -41.14 7.36
CA ILE A 51 -25.50 -40.81 8.56
C ILE A 51 -24.00 -40.89 8.24
N LEU A 52 -23.57 -41.92 7.49
CA LEU A 52 -22.18 -42.08 7.07
C LEU A 52 -21.73 -40.97 6.11
N ALA A 53 -22.59 -40.57 5.17
CA ALA A 53 -22.31 -39.49 4.22
C ALA A 53 -22.16 -38.13 4.95
N LEU A 54 -23.10 -37.81 5.84
CA LEU A 54 -23.06 -36.59 6.66
C LEU A 54 -21.85 -36.58 7.60
N SER A 55 -21.49 -37.73 8.18
CA SER A 55 -20.29 -37.84 9.02
C SER A 55 -19.02 -37.54 8.21
N LYS A 56 -18.90 -38.07 6.99
CA LYS A 56 -17.75 -37.79 6.11
C LYS A 56 -17.69 -36.31 5.73
N GLU A 57 -18.81 -35.71 5.38
CA GLU A 57 -18.88 -34.29 5.04
C GLU A 57 -18.46 -33.40 6.21
N ASN A 58 -18.95 -33.68 7.41
CA ASN A 58 -18.55 -32.95 8.62
C ASN A 58 -17.05 -33.05 8.88
N THR A 59 -16.45 -34.26 8.76
CA THR A 59 -15.00 -34.42 8.94
C THR A 59 -14.19 -33.67 7.87
N TYR A 60 -14.71 -33.59 6.64
CA TYR A 60 -14.07 -32.83 5.57
C TYR A 60 -14.09 -31.32 5.85
N LEU A 61 -15.24 -30.80 6.30
CA LEU A 61 -15.41 -29.39 6.64
C LEU A 61 -14.54 -28.99 7.83
N GLU A 62 -14.43 -29.83 8.86
CA GLU A 62 -13.52 -29.59 9.99
C GLU A 62 -12.06 -29.50 9.55
N LEU A 63 -11.64 -30.38 8.63
CA LEU A 63 -10.29 -30.36 8.07
C LEU A 63 -10.05 -29.09 7.23
N GLU A 64 -11.04 -28.63 6.47
CA GLU A 64 -10.93 -27.41 5.67
C GLU A 64 -10.84 -26.15 6.55
N LEU A 65 -11.64 -26.08 7.62
CA LEU A 65 -11.56 -25.01 8.62
C LEU A 65 -10.20 -25.00 9.32
N ALA A 66 -9.66 -26.16 9.70
CA ALA A 66 -8.33 -26.26 10.29
C ALA A 66 -7.23 -25.78 9.33
N LYS A 67 -7.33 -26.11 8.04
CA LYS A 67 -6.40 -25.62 7.00
C LYS A 67 -6.49 -24.11 6.82
N LEU A 68 -7.70 -23.54 6.79
CA LEU A 68 -7.89 -22.09 6.67
C LEU A 68 -7.35 -21.34 7.89
N ARG A 69 -7.59 -21.86 9.08
CA ARG A 69 -7.06 -21.31 10.33
C ARG A 69 -5.54 -21.31 10.35
N ASN A 70 -4.91 -22.43 9.99
CA ASN A 70 -3.45 -22.52 9.87
C ASN A 70 -2.89 -21.52 8.84
N ARG A 71 -3.53 -21.36 7.67
CA ARG A 71 -3.10 -20.35 6.69
C ARG A 71 -3.18 -18.92 7.24
N PHE A 72 -4.22 -18.63 8.02
CA PHE A 72 -4.40 -17.31 8.63
C PHE A 72 -3.35 -17.04 9.71
N GLU A 73 -3.08 -18.01 10.58
CA GLU A 73 -2.05 -17.89 11.63
C GLU A 73 -0.64 -17.75 11.03
N VAL A 74 -0.31 -18.54 10.00
CA VAL A 74 0.96 -18.40 9.26
C VAL A 74 1.07 -17.05 8.58
N LYS A 75 -0.03 -16.53 8.02
CA LYS A 75 -0.04 -15.19 7.40
C LYS A 75 0.21 -14.09 8.43
N GLN A 76 -0.46 -14.14 9.59
CA GLN A 76 -0.20 -13.18 10.67
C GLN A 76 1.25 -13.23 11.16
N LEU A 77 1.82 -14.43 11.30
CA LEU A 77 3.23 -14.59 11.65
C LEU A 77 4.15 -14.04 10.56
N SER A 78 3.83 -14.24 9.27
CA SER A 78 4.56 -13.65 8.14
C SER A 78 4.53 -12.12 8.22
N ASP A 79 3.36 -11.54 8.44
CA ASP A 79 3.15 -10.09 8.54
C ASP A 79 3.91 -9.48 9.75
N ILE A 80 4.10 -10.24 10.84
CA ILE A 80 4.86 -9.81 12.02
C ILE A 80 6.37 -9.95 11.81
N ILE A 81 6.83 -11.05 11.22
CA ILE A 81 8.25 -11.34 11.01
C ILE A 81 8.81 -10.47 9.86
N SER A 82 7.97 -10.17 8.88
CA SER A 82 8.29 -9.35 7.71
C SER A 82 7.20 -8.32 7.45
N PRO A 83 7.14 -7.22 8.24
CA PRO A 83 6.12 -6.17 8.11
C PRO A 83 6.09 -5.46 6.75
N ASN A 84 7.18 -5.63 5.98
CA ASN A 84 7.32 -5.20 4.60
C ASN A 84 7.83 -6.38 3.77
N GLU A 85 6.94 -7.29 3.38
CA GLU A 85 7.26 -8.34 2.39
C GLU A 85 7.78 -7.72 1.08
N TYR A 86 7.35 -6.49 0.77
CA TYR A 86 7.89 -5.65 -0.30
C TYR A 86 8.16 -4.24 0.22
N TYR A 87 9.40 -3.79 0.14
CA TYR A 87 9.78 -2.43 0.51
C TYR A 87 9.11 -1.42 -0.44
N ASP A 88 8.18 -0.61 0.06
CA ASP A 88 7.51 0.45 -0.70
C ASP A 88 8.45 1.67 -0.88
N PHE A 89 9.43 1.47 -1.75
CA PHE A 89 10.38 2.50 -2.16
C PHE A 89 9.69 3.76 -2.70
N PRO A 90 8.61 3.67 -3.51
CA PRO A 90 7.85 4.84 -3.95
C PRO A 90 7.33 5.70 -2.81
N ARG A 91 6.72 5.09 -1.79
CA ARG A 91 6.16 5.83 -0.64
C ARG A 91 7.25 6.51 0.19
N LEU A 92 8.36 5.83 0.45
CA LEU A 92 9.47 6.45 1.18
C LEU A 92 10.11 7.58 0.37
N SER A 93 10.28 7.40 -0.95
CA SER A 93 10.79 8.44 -1.84
C SER A 93 9.89 9.68 -1.85
N GLN A 94 8.57 9.48 -1.89
CA GLN A 94 7.59 10.57 -1.79
C GLN A 94 7.65 11.28 -0.44
N GLU A 95 7.75 10.56 0.67
CA GLU A 95 7.90 11.17 1.99
C GLU A 95 9.23 11.93 2.13
N LEU A 96 10.34 11.40 1.60
CA LEU A 96 11.62 12.10 1.57
C LEU A 96 11.57 13.36 0.70
N LYS A 97 10.90 13.31 -0.46
CA LYS A 97 10.64 14.50 -1.30
C LYS A 97 9.84 15.54 -0.53
N ARG A 98 8.75 15.12 0.10
CA ARG A 98 7.87 15.99 0.87
C ARG A 98 8.65 16.68 1.99
N LEU A 99 9.33 15.90 2.82
CA LEU A 99 10.01 16.41 4.01
C LEU A 99 11.25 17.24 3.68
N LYS A 100 12.03 16.88 2.67
CA LYS A 100 13.33 17.51 2.44
C LYS A 100 13.31 18.58 1.36
N ILE A 101 12.60 18.35 0.24
CA ILE A 101 12.54 19.36 -0.83
C ILE A 101 11.53 20.43 -0.48
N GLN A 102 10.28 20.07 -0.13
CA GLN A 102 9.25 21.12 0.08
C GLN A 102 9.62 22.03 1.25
N ASP A 103 10.17 21.47 2.33
CA ASP A 103 10.63 22.24 3.47
C ASP A 103 11.75 23.22 3.09
N LEU A 104 12.80 22.75 2.40
CA LEU A 104 13.88 23.63 1.91
C LEU A 104 13.37 24.66 0.88
N THR A 105 12.44 24.28 0.00
CA THR A 105 11.82 25.17 -0.99
C THR A 105 11.02 26.30 -0.34
N ILE A 106 10.44 26.07 0.83
CA ILE A 106 9.71 27.11 1.59
C ILE A 106 10.68 27.97 2.41
N GLN A 107 11.68 27.36 3.05
CA GLN A 107 12.60 28.08 3.93
C GLN A 107 13.54 29.03 3.18
N ILE A 108 14.02 28.67 1.97
CA ILE A 108 14.96 29.50 1.21
C ILE A 108 14.37 30.87 0.83
N PRO A 109 13.15 30.98 0.25
CA PRO A 109 12.51 32.26 -0.01
C PRO A 109 12.33 33.14 1.24
N LEU A 110 11.90 32.54 2.36
CA LEU A 110 11.72 33.27 3.62
C LEU A 110 13.04 33.88 4.12
N LYS A 111 14.11 33.07 4.15
CA LYS A 111 15.45 33.56 4.53
C LYS A 111 15.98 34.63 3.55
N LYS A 112 15.70 34.51 2.25
CA LYS A 112 16.04 35.55 1.26
C LYS A 112 15.33 36.87 1.55
N GLN A 113 14.04 36.81 1.89
CA GLN A 113 13.25 37.99 2.23
C GLN A 113 13.76 38.66 3.50
N GLU A 114 14.05 37.90 4.56
CA GLU A 114 14.65 38.44 5.79
C GLU A 114 15.98 39.14 5.52
N ARG A 115 16.86 38.49 4.74
CA ARG A 115 18.15 39.08 4.36
C ARG A 115 17.95 40.37 3.55
N GLU A 116 16.98 40.40 2.64
CA GLU A 116 16.68 41.60 1.85
C GLU A 116 16.16 42.75 2.73
N GLN A 117 15.33 42.46 3.73
CA GLN A 117 14.88 43.44 4.72
C GLN A 117 16.06 44.00 5.54
N LEU A 118 16.96 43.13 6.02
CA LEU A 118 18.17 43.55 6.74
C LEU A 118 19.08 44.40 5.84
N THR A 119 19.24 44.01 4.58
CA THR A 119 20.04 44.75 3.59
C THR A 119 19.45 46.13 3.32
N ASN A 120 18.13 46.24 3.17
CA ASN A 120 17.46 47.51 2.94
C ASN A 120 17.54 48.42 4.16
N THR A 121 17.41 47.85 5.36
CA THR A 121 17.59 48.59 6.62
C THR A 121 19.02 49.15 6.72
N LEU A 122 20.04 48.31 6.46
CA LEU A 122 21.43 48.73 6.46
C LEU A 122 21.72 49.78 5.38
N LYS A 123 21.14 49.63 4.18
CA LYS A 123 21.24 50.62 3.10
C LYS A 123 20.68 51.97 3.51
N ASN A 124 19.59 52.02 4.29
CA ASN A 124 19.01 53.30 4.71
C ASN A 124 19.93 54.11 5.62
N ASN A 125 20.81 53.42 6.37
CA ASN A 125 21.78 54.04 7.26
C ASN A 125 23.09 54.42 6.55
N LEU A 126 23.28 53.97 5.31
CA LEU A 126 24.49 54.21 4.52
C LEU A 126 24.34 55.37 3.54
N ASN A 127 25.45 56.09 3.31
CA ASN A 127 25.58 57.04 2.21
C ASN A 127 25.63 56.31 0.84
N ASN A 128 25.58 57.06 -0.27
CA ASN A 128 25.55 56.45 -1.61
C ASN A 128 26.80 55.58 -1.92
N SER A 129 27.97 55.97 -1.40
CA SER A 129 29.21 55.19 -1.53
C SER A 129 29.15 53.88 -0.72
N GLY A 130 28.64 53.92 0.50
CA GLY A 130 28.45 52.77 1.37
C GLY A 130 27.41 51.81 0.79
N LYS A 131 26.30 52.31 0.24
CA LYS A 131 25.32 51.49 -0.50
C LYS A 131 25.97 50.74 -1.67
N TYR A 132 26.80 51.43 -2.44
CA TYR A 132 27.54 50.83 -3.56
C TYR A 132 28.55 49.78 -3.08
N LEU A 133 29.31 50.08 -2.01
CA LEU A 133 30.27 49.16 -1.42
C LEU A 133 29.59 47.91 -0.86
N LEU A 134 28.45 48.05 -0.18
CA LEU A 134 27.62 46.95 0.31
C LEU A 134 27.14 46.04 -0.83
N ASP A 135 26.57 46.62 -1.90
CA ASP A 135 26.14 45.83 -3.07
C ASP A 135 27.31 45.13 -3.75
N LYS A 136 28.48 45.78 -3.81
CA LYS A 136 29.70 45.19 -4.36
C LYS A 136 30.23 44.06 -3.49
N LEU A 137 30.16 44.19 -2.17
CA LEU A 137 30.55 43.19 -1.19
C LEU A 137 29.67 41.94 -1.29
N LEU A 138 28.34 42.10 -1.30
CA LEU A 138 27.40 40.99 -1.45
C LEU A 138 27.58 40.24 -2.78
N LYS A 139 27.74 40.97 -3.89
CA LYS A 139 28.02 40.37 -5.21
C LYS A 139 29.33 39.59 -5.22
N LYS A 140 30.36 40.10 -4.56
CA LYS A 140 31.67 39.48 -4.51
C LYS A 140 31.67 38.23 -3.62
N GLN A 141 30.99 38.28 -2.48
CA GLN A 141 30.78 37.12 -1.63
C GLN A 141 30.10 35.99 -2.40
N ASN A 142 29.03 36.27 -3.15
CA ASN A 142 28.35 35.25 -3.97
C ASN A 142 29.28 34.62 -5.01
N LYS A 143 30.15 35.41 -5.66
CA LYS A 143 31.15 34.89 -6.60
C LYS A 143 32.17 33.97 -5.91
N LEU A 144 32.62 34.32 -4.71
CA LEU A 144 33.56 33.51 -3.94
C LEU A 144 32.94 32.18 -3.49
N LEU A 145 31.68 32.24 -3.05
CA LEU A 145 30.90 31.06 -2.68
C LEU A 145 30.70 30.11 -3.86
N LEU A 146 30.44 30.64 -5.06
CA LEU A 146 30.35 29.84 -6.30
C LEU A 146 31.68 29.18 -6.66
N ASN A 147 32.79 29.90 -6.52
CA ASN A 147 34.13 29.39 -6.86
C ASN A 147 34.75 28.50 -5.76
N ASN A 148 34.07 28.31 -4.62
CA ASN A 148 34.61 27.71 -3.38
C ASN A 148 35.94 28.36 -2.93
N GLU A 149 36.13 29.65 -3.23
CA GLU A 149 37.29 30.41 -2.77
C GLU A 149 37.03 30.90 -1.35
N ILE A 150 37.81 30.39 -0.39
CA ILE A 150 37.57 30.62 1.05
C ILE A 150 37.91 32.06 1.44
N ASN A 151 38.91 32.68 0.80
CA ASN A 151 39.44 33.99 1.18
C ASN A 151 39.70 34.88 -0.04
N SER A 152 39.20 36.11 0.02
CA SER A 152 39.60 37.16 -0.91
C SER A 152 40.04 38.36 -0.10
N ASN A 153 41.33 38.71 -0.16
CA ASN A 153 41.88 39.94 0.45
C ASN A 153 41.02 41.15 0.05
N LYS A 154 40.58 41.11 -1.20
CA LYS A 154 39.76 42.11 -1.86
C LYS A 154 38.31 42.16 -1.33
N LEU A 155 37.81 41.12 -0.67
CA LEU A 155 36.52 41.12 0.04
C LEU A 155 36.69 41.70 1.44
N GLU A 156 37.75 41.31 2.15
CA GLU A 156 38.09 41.87 3.46
C GLU A 156 38.37 43.37 3.37
N GLU A 157 39.09 43.84 2.33
CA GLU A 157 39.28 45.27 2.06
C GLU A 157 37.96 46.05 1.91
N ILE A 158 36.94 45.45 1.28
CA ILE A 158 35.63 46.10 1.15
C ILE A 158 34.88 46.05 2.49
N LYS A 159 35.04 44.97 3.24
CA LYS A 159 34.43 44.80 4.56
C LYS A 159 35.01 45.77 5.58
N THR A 160 36.32 46.00 5.58
CA THR A 160 36.98 46.98 6.45
C THR A 160 36.59 48.40 6.06
N ALA A 161 36.62 48.75 4.77
CA ALA A 161 36.21 50.07 4.30
C ALA A 161 34.73 50.38 4.60
N LEU A 162 33.85 49.37 4.52
CA LEU A 162 32.45 49.52 4.89
C LEU A 162 32.24 49.53 6.42
N GLY A 163 33.10 48.83 7.18
CA GLY A 163 33.06 48.79 8.64
C GLY A 163 33.41 50.14 9.27
N GLU A 164 34.32 50.90 8.66
CA GLU A 164 34.62 52.28 9.04
C GLU A 164 33.40 53.21 8.88
N ASP A 165 32.54 52.96 7.88
CA ASP A 165 31.29 53.70 7.64
C ASP A 165 30.10 53.19 8.50
N LEU A 166 30.24 52.06 9.21
CA LEU A 166 29.16 51.33 9.88
C LEU A 166 29.41 51.11 11.38
N GLU A 167 30.03 52.06 12.07
CA GLU A 167 30.49 51.94 13.47
C GLU A 167 29.48 51.25 14.41
N ASP A 168 28.18 51.61 14.35
CA ASP A 168 27.09 51.00 15.14
C ASP A 168 26.38 49.81 14.47
N ASP A 169 26.50 49.66 13.15
CA ASP A 169 25.76 48.68 12.33
C ASP A 169 26.65 47.52 11.83
N SER A 170 27.89 47.43 12.29
CA SER A 170 28.86 46.40 11.89
C SER A 170 28.38 44.97 12.21
N GLU A 171 27.63 44.80 13.30
CA GLU A 171 27.03 43.52 13.70
C GLU A 171 25.96 43.06 12.70
N ARG A 172 25.18 44.00 12.15
CA ARG A 172 24.19 43.71 11.09
C ARG A 172 24.86 43.36 9.78
N LEU A 173 26.01 43.94 9.47
CA LEU A 173 26.79 43.57 8.29
C LEU A 173 27.28 42.11 8.41
N THR A 174 27.77 41.70 9.58
CA THR A 174 28.13 40.29 9.82
C THR A 174 26.94 39.36 9.74
N GLU A 175 25.78 39.76 10.28
CA GLU A 175 24.55 38.97 10.18
C GLU A 175 24.10 38.77 8.72
N ILE A 176 24.13 39.83 7.90
CA ILE A 176 23.80 39.75 6.47
C ILE A 176 24.75 38.81 5.74
N LEU A 177 26.06 38.93 6.02
CA LEU A 177 27.09 38.08 5.42
C LEU A 177 26.91 36.61 5.77
N ASP A 178 26.57 36.30 7.02
CA ASP A 178 26.36 34.93 7.47
C ASP A 178 25.04 34.33 6.98
N LYS A 179 23.94 35.10 6.98
CA LYS A 179 22.69 34.69 6.32
C LYS A 179 22.89 34.43 4.82
N ASN A 180 23.75 35.20 4.15
CA ASN A 180 24.12 34.94 2.76
C ASN A 180 24.81 33.59 2.55
N LYS A 181 25.78 33.24 3.42
CA LYS A 181 26.43 31.92 3.38
C LYS A 181 25.44 30.80 3.67
N GLU A 182 24.56 31.00 4.65
CA GLU A 182 23.53 30.04 5.01
C GLU A 182 22.59 29.77 3.84
N ILE A 183 22.04 30.83 3.21
CA ILE A 183 21.16 30.70 2.04
C ILE A 183 21.88 29.97 0.91
N PHE A 184 23.12 30.34 0.60
CA PHE A 184 23.90 29.68 -0.46
C PHE A 184 24.10 28.17 -0.17
N ASN A 185 24.41 27.82 1.07
CA ASN A 185 24.55 26.43 1.47
C ASN A 185 23.22 25.67 1.35
N LEU A 186 22.10 26.27 1.77
CA LEU A 186 20.77 25.68 1.63
C LEU A 186 20.39 25.46 0.16
N GLU A 187 20.69 26.41 -0.72
CA GLU A 187 20.48 26.27 -2.17
C GLU A 187 21.30 25.12 -2.76
N LYS A 188 22.58 25.02 -2.37
CA LYS A 188 23.47 23.92 -2.79
C LYS A 188 22.97 22.57 -2.27
N HIS A 189 22.47 22.52 -1.03
CA HIS A 189 21.87 21.32 -0.46
C HIS A 189 20.59 20.92 -1.20
N LEU A 190 19.74 21.88 -1.54
CA LEU A 190 18.54 21.64 -2.34
C LEU A 190 18.90 21.12 -3.74
N GLU A 191 19.88 21.72 -4.41
CA GLU A 191 20.33 21.25 -5.72
C GLU A 191 20.88 19.82 -5.66
N LYS A 192 21.71 19.53 -4.66
CA LYS A 192 22.22 18.17 -4.43
C LYS A 192 21.09 17.19 -4.16
N CYS A 193 20.09 17.59 -3.37
CA CYS A 193 18.94 16.76 -3.05
C CYS A 193 18.09 16.45 -4.29
N ASN A 194 17.82 17.47 -5.11
CA ASN A 194 17.12 17.31 -6.40
C ASN A 194 17.88 16.37 -7.34
N ARG A 195 19.20 16.52 -7.44
CA ARG A 195 20.04 15.65 -8.27
C ARG A 195 20.03 14.20 -7.79
N SER A 196 20.14 13.97 -6.48
CA SER A 196 20.05 12.61 -5.93
C SER A 196 18.70 11.97 -6.18
N LEU A 197 17.63 12.75 -6.18
CA LEU A 197 16.29 12.25 -6.45
C LEU A 197 16.07 11.87 -7.92
N LEU A 198 16.55 12.70 -8.86
CA LEU A 198 16.58 12.36 -10.27
C LEU A 198 17.33 11.05 -10.53
N ASN A 199 18.51 10.89 -9.91
CA ASN A 199 19.31 9.67 -10.05
C ASN A 199 18.58 8.43 -9.50
N ILE A 200 17.90 8.57 -8.36
CA ILE A 200 17.10 7.50 -7.76
C ILE A 200 15.91 7.12 -8.66
N GLU A 201 15.25 8.10 -9.29
CA GLU A 201 14.15 7.85 -10.24
C GLU A 201 14.63 7.21 -11.54
N GLU A 202 15.82 7.56 -12.02
CA GLU A 202 16.45 6.91 -13.17
C GLU A 202 16.83 5.46 -12.87
N GLN A 203 17.50 5.21 -11.75
CA GLN A 203 17.85 3.85 -11.32
C GLN A 203 16.61 2.97 -11.09
N GLY A 204 15.55 3.51 -10.49
CA GLY A 204 14.29 2.79 -10.32
C GLY A 204 13.59 2.45 -11.64
N ARG A 205 13.74 3.29 -12.68
CA ARG A 205 13.21 3.01 -14.02
C ARG A 205 14.01 1.94 -14.75
N ASP A 206 15.34 1.93 -14.61
CA ASP A 206 16.20 0.97 -15.31
C ASP A 206 16.14 -0.43 -14.70
N CYS A 207 16.08 -0.56 -13.36
CA CYS A 207 15.82 -1.85 -12.72
C CYS A 207 14.47 -2.45 -13.13
N ASN A 208 13.43 -1.62 -13.33
CA ASN A 208 12.14 -2.09 -13.81
C ASN A 208 12.19 -2.60 -15.27
N LYS A 209 12.99 -1.97 -16.15
CA LYS A 209 13.17 -2.47 -17.53
C LYS A 209 13.90 -3.82 -17.54
N GLU A 210 14.89 -3.99 -16.67
CA GLU A 210 15.68 -5.21 -16.58
C GLU A 210 14.83 -6.40 -16.09
N ILE A 211 14.01 -6.20 -15.06
CA ILE A 211 13.03 -7.20 -14.57
C ILE A 211 12.01 -7.57 -15.64
N ILE A 212 11.50 -6.59 -16.41
CA ILE A 212 10.57 -6.87 -17.52
C ILE A 212 11.27 -7.65 -18.64
N SER A 213 12.55 -7.36 -18.93
CA SER A 213 13.30 -8.07 -19.96
C SER A 213 13.64 -9.52 -19.56
N GLU A 214 13.95 -9.78 -18.29
CA GLU A 214 14.17 -11.13 -17.78
C GLU A 214 12.87 -11.95 -17.76
N ALA A 215 11.73 -11.34 -17.40
CA ALA A 215 10.43 -11.99 -17.40
C ALA A 215 9.92 -12.35 -18.82
N VAL A 216 10.31 -11.59 -19.84
CA VAL A 216 9.93 -11.85 -21.24
C VAL A 216 10.89 -12.83 -21.93
N GLY A 217 12.15 -12.93 -21.47
CA GLY A 217 13.16 -13.86 -22.00
C GLY A 217 13.13 -15.28 -21.42
N SER A 218 12.42 -15.51 -20.32
CA SER A 218 12.41 -16.78 -19.59
C SER A 218 11.18 -17.63 -19.96
N ASN A 219 11.36 -18.49 -20.97
CA ASN A 219 10.41 -19.52 -21.35
C ASN A 219 10.46 -20.68 -20.32
N TYR A 220 9.94 -20.48 -19.10
CA TYR A 220 9.84 -21.51 -18.06
C TYR A 220 8.37 -21.83 -17.74
N PRO A 221 7.94 -23.11 -17.78
CA PRO A 221 6.54 -23.51 -17.60
C PRO A 221 6.21 -23.82 -16.13
N PHE A 222 6.71 -23.06 -15.17
CA PHE A 222 6.39 -23.27 -13.74
C PHE A 222 6.49 -21.96 -12.97
N LEU A 223 5.47 -21.11 -13.11
CA LEU A 223 4.95 -20.19 -12.09
C LEU A 223 3.79 -19.45 -12.77
N SER A 224 2.57 -19.97 -12.58
CA SER A 224 1.35 -19.29 -13.00
C SER A 224 1.15 -18.06 -12.10
N ILE A 225 1.88 -16.98 -12.38
CA ILE A 225 1.58 -15.66 -11.86
C ILE A 225 0.44 -15.15 -12.73
N LYS A 226 -0.78 -15.11 -12.18
CA LYS A 226 -1.94 -14.60 -12.90
C LYS A 226 -1.68 -13.13 -13.29
N PRO A 227 -1.96 -12.73 -14.54
CA PRO A 227 -1.72 -11.36 -15.03
C PRO A 227 -2.58 -10.28 -14.35
N SER A 228 -3.49 -10.66 -13.45
CA SER A 228 -4.28 -9.75 -12.62
C SER A 228 -3.49 -8.99 -11.56
N GLN A 229 -2.20 -9.28 -11.37
CA GLN A 229 -1.32 -8.57 -10.42
C GLN A 229 -0.34 -7.58 -11.09
N ILE A 230 -0.31 -7.50 -12.41
CA ILE A 230 0.56 -6.58 -13.17
C ILE A 230 -0.29 -5.46 -13.81
N ILE A 231 -1.27 -4.92 -13.09
CA ILE A 231 -1.93 -3.67 -13.51
C ILE A 231 -2.25 -2.85 -12.26
N ASN A 232 -1.29 -2.04 -11.84
CA ASN A 232 -1.59 -0.75 -11.24
C ASN A 232 -0.44 0.24 -11.48
N LEU A 233 -0.02 0.33 -12.74
CA LEU A 233 0.62 1.54 -13.25
C LEU A 233 -0.51 2.37 -13.87
N SER A 234 -1.26 3.07 -13.02
CA SER A 234 -2.05 4.19 -13.50
C SER A 234 -1.07 5.19 -14.09
N CYS A 235 -1.09 5.29 -15.42
CA CYS A 235 -0.54 6.39 -16.19
C CYS A 235 -0.88 7.71 -15.50
N VAL A 236 0.11 8.34 -14.87
CA VAL A 236 0.08 9.77 -14.61
C VAL A 236 0.78 10.43 -15.79
N SER A 237 0.07 10.47 -16.90
CA SER A 237 0.31 11.42 -17.98
C SER A 237 -0.13 12.80 -17.48
N TYR A 238 0.78 13.55 -16.86
CA TYR A 238 0.61 14.99 -16.76
C TYR A 238 1.07 15.62 -18.06
N TYR A 239 0.09 16.13 -18.80
CA TYR A 239 0.25 17.12 -19.86
C TYR A 239 1.04 18.31 -19.32
N PHE A 240 2.17 18.60 -19.95
CA PHE A 240 2.76 19.94 -19.98
C PHE A 240 2.33 20.56 -21.31
N THR A 241 1.40 21.50 -21.26
CA THR A 241 1.17 22.48 -22.33
C THR A 241 1.07 23.84 -21.65
N GLU A 242 2.11 24.64 -21.93
CA GLU A 242 2.26 26.11 -21.90
C GLU A 242 1.49 26.95 -20.87
#